data_AF-A0A345YIJ7-F1
#
_entry.id   AF-A0A345YIJ7-F1
#
_cell.length_a   1.000
_cell.length_b   1.000
_cell.length_c   1.000
_cell.angle_alpha   90.00
_cell.angle_beta   90.00
_cell.angle_gamma   90.00
#
_symmetry.space_group_name_H-M   'P 1'
#
loop_
_entity.id
_entity.type
_entity.pdbx_description
1 polymer ?
#
loop_
_entity_poly.entity_id
_entity_poly.type
_entity_poly.pdbx_seq_one_letter_code
_entity_poly.pdbx_strand_id
1 'polypeptide(L)'
;MPALAPNSNIGSRHGEMHSLVKNPFKADFMRRNFDAAIQTYDTKHRNFIHPSGIRCKGNGWAVHFWRGFDQVDLDYTGLRDSAAYAMYRAGKAIGKALEKEAVTSPQ
;
A
#
# COMPACT_ATOMS: atom_id res chain seq x y z
N MET A 1 18.00 23.40 -0.99
CA MET A 1 17.05 22.44 -0.37
C MET A 1 17.30 21.08 -1.01
N PRO A 2 17.96 20.10 -0.36
CA PRO A 2 18.04 18.78 -0.96
C PRO A 2 16.64 18.16 -0.93
N ALA A 3 16.12 17.83 -2.11
CA ALA A 3 14.90 17.05 -2.23
C ALA A 3 15.13 15.72 -1.52
N LEU A 4 14.32 15.40 -0.51
CA LEU A 4 14.26 14.05 0.04
C LEU A 4 14.04 13.10 -1.14
N ALA A 5 15.01 12.23 -1.40
CA ALA A 5 14.87 11.17 -2.39
C ALA A 5 13.54 10.45 -2.09
N PRO A 6 12.65 10.25 -3.08
CA PRO A 6 11.47 9.44 -2.84
C PRO A 6 11.99 8.06 -2.43
N ASN A 7 11.69 7.62 -1.21
CA ASN A 7 12.11 6.31 -0.72
C ASN A 7 11.68 5.25 -1.73
N SER A 8 12.64 4.80 -2.55
CA SER A 8 12.44 3.96 -3.74
C SER A 8 12.16 2.49 -3.40
N ASN A 9 11.93 2.17 -2.13
CA ASN A 9 11.64 0.80 -1.71
C ASN A 9 10.19 0.45 -2.04
N ILE A 10 9.93 0.27 -3.34
CA ILE A 10 8.93 -0.68 -3.77
C ILE A 10 9.50 -2.05 -3.35
N GLY A 11 9.00 -2.59 -2.23
CA GLY A 11 9.51 -3.81 -1.59
C GLY A 11 9.71 -4.99 -2.55
N SER A 12 10.57 -5.93 -2.17
CA SER A 12 11.02 -7.03 -3.04
C SER A 12 10.02 -8.18 -3.21
N ARG A 13 8.99 -8.28 -2.35
CA ARG A 13 8.08 -9.46 -2.24
C ARG A 13 6.79 -9.37 -3.06
N HIS A 14 6.90 -8.83 -4.26
CA HIS A 14 5.77 -8.81 -5.20
C HIS A 14 5.29 -10.23 -5.52
N GLY A 15 3.98 -10.45 -5.38
CA GLY A 15 3.32 -11.75 -5.64
C GLY A 15 3.07 -12.57 -4.37
N GLU A 16 3.57 -12.13 -3.23
CA GLU A 16 3.43 -12.83 -1.95
C GLU A 16 2.62 -12.01 -0.92
N MET A 17 2.30 -10.74 -1.19
CA MET A 17 1.74 -9.85 -0.18
C MET A 17 0.36 -10.30 0.33
N HIS A 18 -0.44 -10.96 -0.49
CA HIS A 18 -1.71 -11.59 -0.06
C HIS A 18 -1.55 -12.62 1.06
N SER A 19 -0.41 -13.31 1.13
CA SER A 19 -0.11 -14.27 2.20
C SER A 19 0.40 -13.60 3.48
N LEU A 20 1.07 -12.45 3.33
CA LEU A 20 1.72 -11.72 4.42
C LEU A 20 0.79 -10.71 5.10
N VAL A 21 -0.25 -10.27 4.40
CA VAL A 21 -1.14 -9.22 4.86
C VAL A 21 -2.53 -9.78 5.15
N LYS A 22 -3.00 -9.57 6.39
CA LYS A 22 -4.36 -9.92 6.79
C LYS A 22 -5.35 -8.79 6.44
N ASN A 23 -6.39 -9.13 5.68
CA ASN A 23 -7.50 -8.23 5.41
C ASN A 23 -8.31 -7.94 6.70
N PRO A 24 -8.40 -6.69 7.15
CA PRO A 24 -9.07 -6.35 8.41
C PRO A 24 -10.58 -6.17 8.27
N PHE A 25 -11.12 -6.14 7.04
CA PHE A 25 -12.51 -5.75 6.80
C PHE A 25 -13.46 -6.94 6.87
N LYS A 26 -14.65 -6.70 7.42
CA LYS A 26 -15.76 -7.67 7.40
C LYS A 26 -16.76 -7.42 6.29
N ALA A 27 -16.89 -6.20 5.78
CA ALA A 27 -17.83 -5.87 4.71
C ALA A 27 -17.27 -6.27 3.34
N ASP A 28 -18.08 -6.95 2.52
CA ASP A 28 -17.69 -7.50 1.21
C ASP A 28 -17.07 -6.45 0.28
N PHE A 29 -17.71 -5.28 0.16
CA PHE A 29 -17.22 -4.17 -0.63
C PHE A 29 -15.80 -3.75 -0.22
N MET A 30 -15.57 -3.61 1.08
CA MET A 30 -14.28 -3.20 1.63
C MET A 30 -13.22 -4.28 1.47
N ARG A 31 -13.59 -5.55 1.70
CA ARG A 31 -12.67 -6.68 1.52
C ARG A 31 -12.15 -6.73 0.09
N ARG A 32 -13.04 -6.68 -0.89
CA ARG A 32 -12.69 -6.73 -2.32
C ARG A 32 -11.78 -5.57 -2.73
N ASN A 33 -12.06 -4.35 -2.27
CA ASN A 33 -11.21 -3.20 -2.58
C ASN A 33 -9.82 -3.31 -1.96
N PHE A 34 -9.73 -3.82 -0.72
CA PHE A 34 -8.46 -4.08 -0.05
C PHE A 34 -7.65 -5.15 -0.79
N ASP A 35 -8.27 -6.28 -1.12
CA ASP A 35 -7.62 -7.39 -1.82
C ASP A 35 -7.14 -6.98 -3.22
N ALA A 36 -7.98 -6.22 -3.95
CA ALA A 36 -7.61 -5.64 -5.24
C ALA A 36 -6.42 -4.67 -5.12
N ALA A 37 -6.32 -3.88 -4.06
CA ALA A 37 -5.19 -2.99 -3.82
C ALA A 37 -3.88 -3.77 -3.65
N ILE A 38 -3.92 -4.84 -2.85
CA ILE A 38 -2.76 -5.73 -2.66
C ILE A 38 -2.37 -6.38 -3.99
N GLN A 39 -3.34 -6.92 -4.72
CA GLN A 39 -3.07 -7.54 -6.01
C GLN A 39 -2.47 -6.53 -7.01
N THR A 40 -2.95 -5.30 -7.02
CA THR A 40 -2.46 -4.22 -7.88
C THR A 40 -1.00 -3.87 -7.55
N TYR A 41 -0.64 -3.87 -6.27
CA TYR A 41 0.74 -3.72 -5.83
C TYR A 41 1.61 -4.93 -6.21
N ASP A 42 1.12 -6.15 -5.92
CA ASP A 42 1.83 -7.41 -6.19
C ASP A 42 2.16 -7.58 -7.68
N THR A 43 1.21 -7.24 -8.54
CA THR A 43 1.39 -7.33 -10.01
C THR A 43 2.21 -6.18 -10.60
N LYS A 44 2.72 -5.26 -9.77
CA LYS A 44 3.41 -4.03 -10.20
C LYS A 44 2.60 -3.25 -11.24
N HIS A 45 1.29 -3.18 -11.05
CA HIS A 45 0.41 -2.59 -12.03
C HIS A 45 0.78 -1.11 -12.29
N ARG A 46 0.79 -0.69 -13.56
CA ARG A 46 1.25 0.64 -14.02
C ARG A 46 0.60 1.83 -13.30
N ASN A 47 -0.63 1.65 -12.83
CA ASN A 47 -1.39 2.68 -12.11
C ASN A 47 -0.96 2.86 -10.65
N PHE A 48 -0.20 1.92 -10.08
CA PHE A 48 0.39 2.00 -8.74
C PHE A 48 1.90 2.20 -8.83
N ILE A 49 2.54 1.50 -9.77
CA ILE A 49 3.99 1.48 -9.97
C ILE A 49 4.24 1.67 -11.45
N HIS A 50 4.79 2.81 -11.84
CA HIS A 50 5.19 3.07 -13.22
C HIS A 50 6.23 2.03 -13.68
N PRO A 51 6.28 1.65 -14.96
CA PRO A 51 7.28 0.69 -15.48
C PRO A 51 8.73 1.03 -15.15
N SER A 52 9.04 2.32 -14.91
CA SER A 52 10.35 2.78 -14.45
C SER A 52 10.65 2.47 -12.96
N GLY A 53 9.77 1.76 -12.26
CA GLY A 53 9.91 1.46 -10.84
C GLY A 53 9.60 2.65 -9.91
N ILE A 54 8.87 3.65 -10.40
CA ILE A 54 8.48 4.82 -9.59
C ILE A 54 7.02 4.69 -9.17
N ARG A 55 6.71 5.05 -7.93
CA ARG A 55 5.33 5.10 -7.42
C ARG A 55 4.46 6.06 -8.25
N CYS A 56 3.31 5.59 -8.72
CA CYS A 56 2.35 6.44 -9.42
C CYS A 56 1.56 7.28 -8.40
N LYS A 57 1.71 8.62 -8.48
CA LYS A 57 0.98 9.58 -7.62
C LYS A 57 -0.14 10.32 -8.36
N GLY A 58 -0.33 10.09 -9.66
CA GLY A 58 -1.38 10.73 -10.46
C GLY A 58 -2.76 10.08 -10.34
N ASN A 59 -2.85 8.89 -9.72
CA ASN A 59 -4.10 8.18 -9.50
C ASN A 59 -4.55 8.36 -8.04
N GLY A 60 -5.77 8.89 -7.83
CA GLY A 60 -6.32 9.13 -6.49
C GLY A 60 -6.33 7.89 -5.59
N TRP A 61 -6.61 6.70 -6.14
CA TRP A 61 -6.57 5.44 -5.38
C TRP A 61 -5.15 5.06 -4.97
N ALA A 62 -4.19 5.21 -5.88
CA ALA A 62 -2.77 4.96 -5.60
C ALA A 62 -2.25 5.93 -4.54
N VAL A 63 -2.70 7.20 -4.55
CA VAL A 63 -2.34 8.19 -3.53
C VAL A 63 -2.76 7.72 -2.15
N HIS A 64 -4.01 7.26 -1.97
CA HIS A 64 -4.46 6.75 -0.67
C HIS A 64 -3.67 5.53 -0.21
N PHE A 65 -3.40 4.60 -1.13
CA PHE A 65 -2.55 3.44 -0.86
C PHE A 65 -1.15 3.86 -0.39
N TRP A 66 -0.46 4.72 -1.15
CA TRP A 66 0.91 5.13 -0.81
C TRP A 66 0.98 5.95 0.46
N ARG A 67 -0.03 6.79 0.76
CA ARG A 67 -0.12 7.47 2.06
C ARG A 67 -0.24 6.48 3.22
N GLY A 68 -0.98 5.39 3.04
CA GLY A 68 -1.03 4.31 4.02
C GLY A 68 0.33 3.62 4.19
N PHE A 69 0.98 3.29 3.06
CA PHE A 69 2.31 2.68 3.04
C PHE A 69 3.35 3.53 3.78
N ASP A 70 3.34 4.84 3.54
CA ASP A 70 4.25 5.81 4.15
C ASP A 70 3.87 6.20 5.59
N GLN A 71 2.90 5.50 6.20
CA GLN A 71 2.37 5.77 7.55
C GLN A 71 1.90 7.23 7.75
N VAL A 72 1.43 7.89 6.69
CA VAL A 72 0.87 9.23 6.78
C VAL A 72 -0.50 9.15 7.48
N ASP A 73 -0.64 9.83 8.60
CA ASP A 73 -1.92 9.92 9.30
C ASP A 73 -2.88 10.82 8.51
N LEU A 74 -4.07 10.28 8.25
CA LEU A 74 -5.15 10.96 7.55
C LEU A 74 -6.44 10.74 8.31
N ASP A 75 -7.27 11.77 8.37
CA ASP A 75 -8.61 11.64 8.92
C ASP A 75 -9.55 10.97 7.90
N TYR A 76 -9.97 9.75 8.24
CA TYR A 76 -10.99 8.98 7.51
C TYR A 76 -12.27 8.80 8.33
N THR A 77 -12.50 9.58 9.37
CA THR A 77 -13.60 9.38 10.33
C THR A 77 -14.97 9.37 9.64
N GLY A 78 -15.17 10.20 8.62
CA GLY A 78 -16.40 10.22 7.80
C GLY A 78 -16.39 9.29 6.57
N LEU A 79 -15.35 8.48 6.35
CA LEU A 79 -15.13 7.71 5.12
C LEU A 79 -14.66 6.27 5.38
N ARG A 80 -14.95 5.71 6.58
CA ARG A 80 -14.44 4.40 7.01
C ARG A 80 -14.98 3.21 6.21
N ASP A 81 -16.05 3.41 5.46
CA ASP A 81 -16.71 2.45 4.56
C ASP A 81 -16.43 2.74 3.07
N SER A 82 -15.44 3.60 2.79
CA SER A 82 -15.06 3.96 1.42
C SER A 82 -13.94 3.09 0.85
N ALA A 83 -13.92 2.96 -0.49
CA ALA A 83 -12.79 2.34 -1.20
C ALA A 83 -11.46 3.05 -0.90
N ALA A 84 -11.47 4.36 -0.67
CA ALA A 84 -10.27 5.14 -0.34
C ALA A 84 -9.65 4.67 0.99
N TYR A 85 -10.50 4.41 1.98
CA TYR A 85 -10.05 3.86 3.26
C TYR A 85 -9.55 2.43 3.13
N ALA A 86 -10.18 1.60 2.30
CA ALA A 86 -9.70 0.25 2.01
C ALA A 86 -8.29 0.26 1.39
N MET A 87 -8.07 1.12 0.39
CA MET A 87 -6.76 1.31 -0.27
C MET A 87 -5.70 1.79 0.72
N TYR A 88 -6.03 2.78 1.57
CA TYR A 88 -5.14 3.26 2.62
C TYR A 88 -4.74 2.14 3.60
N ARG A 89 -5.71 1.35 4.07
CA ARG A 89 -5.44 0.24 4.99
C ARG A 89 -4.60 -0.86 4.35
N ALA A 90 -4.77 -1.12 3.06
CA ALA A 90 -3.93 -2.06 2.31
C ALA A 90 -2.47 -1.59 2.26
N GLY A 91 -2.24 -0.32 1.88
CA GLY A 91 -0.91 0.27 1.88
C GLY A 91 -0.24 0.22 3.25
N LYS A 92 -0.97 0.57 4.31
CA LYS A 92 -0.48 0.52 5.70
C LYS A 92 -0.08 -0.88 6.14
N ALA A 93 -0.82 -1.89 5.70
CA ALA A 93 -0.52 -3.27 6.03
C ALA A 93 0.70 -3.80 5.27
N ILE A 94 0.86 -3.45 3.99
CA ILE A 94 2.05 -3.78 3.20
C ILE A 94 3.29 -3.10 3.78
N GLY A 95 3.23 -1.79 4.06
CA GLY A 95 4.34 -1.06 4.67
C GLY A 95 4.82 -1.71 5.96
N LYS A 96 3.88 -2.09 6.85
CA LYS A 96 4.18 -2.82 8.09
C LYS A 96 4.79 -4.21 7.87
N ALA A 97 4.31 -4.94 6.86
CA ALA A 97 4.85 -6.27 6.55
C ALA A 97 6.32 -6.17 6.11
N LEU A 98 6.64 -5.19 5.26
CA LEU A 98 8.00 -4.94 4.79
C LEU A 98 8.92 -4.37 5.89
N GLU A 99 8.42 -3.51 6.78
CA GLU A 99 9.16 -3.00 7.94
C GLU A 99 9.56 -4.14 8.88
N LYS A 100 8.65 -5.07 9.18
CA LYS A 100 8.94 -6.23 10.04
C LYS A 100 10.09 -7.07 9.49
N GLU A 101 10.19 -7.23 8.17
CA GLU A 101 11.26 -7.99 7.54
C GLU A 101 12.62 -7.28 7.63
N ALA A 102 12.64 -5.95 7.46
CA ALA A 102 13.85 -5.16 7.63
C ALA A 102 14.45 -5.31 9.04
N VAL A 103 13.59 -5.56 10.04
CA VAL A 103 14.00 -5.79 11.44
C VAL A 103 14.41 -7.25 11.70
N THR A 104 13.90 -8.21 10.91
CA THR A 104 14.13 -9.66 11.14
C THR A 104 15.32 -10.23 10.35
N SER A 105 15.98 -9.41 9.53
CA SER A 105 17.27 -9.73 8.89
C SER A 105 18.42 -9.02 9.61
N PRO A 106 18.89 -9.50 10.78
CA PRO A 106 20.18 -9.05 11.30
C PRO A 106 21.28 -9.59 10.37
N GLN A 107 22.13 -8.67 9.90
CA GLN A 107 23.45 -9.02 9.34
C GLN A 107 24.32 -9.68 10.41
#